data_AF-T0T059-F1
#
_entry.id   AF-T0T059-F1
#
_cell.length_a   1.000
_cell.length_b   1.000
_cell.length_c   1.000
_cell.angle_alpha   90.00
_cell.angle_beta   90.00
_cell.angle_gamma   90.00
#
_symmetry.space_group_name_H-M   'P 1'
#
loop_
_entity.id
_entity.type
_entity.pdbx_description
1 polymer ?
#
loop_
_entity_poly.entity_id
_entity_poly.type
_entity_poly.pdbx_seq_one_letter_code
_entity_poly.pdbx_strand_id
1 'polypeptide(L)'
;MDTNNLLIYLLIFVVILLLVVVGALTFFIYMQYSKEKNNSSSKTTATQAEKQSLNIKEILEESKLQSEKTVGLCSICEKTLIESTHYEIDNLHFCKDHFNLYTKNEWIPITNQRTTADTPEAGVYIYNFKKELWEKSKEPCYIQCESKLMLQITR
;
A
#
# COMPACT_ATOMS: atom_id res chain seq x y z
N MET A 1 42.77 -28.95 -22.47
CA MET A 1 41.30 -28.74 -22.54
C MET A 1 41.02 -27.94 -23.79
N ASP A 2 40.15 -28.44 -24.66
CA ASP A 2 39.81 -27.76 -25.90
C ASP A 2 39.15 -26.40 -25.64
N THR A 3 39.48 -25.40 -26.46
CA THR A 3 38.96 -24.04 -26.35
C THR A 3 37.42 -24.00 -26.34
N ASN A 4 36.78 -24.92 -27.06
CA ASN A 4 35.32 -25.08 -27.05
C ASN A 4 34.79 -25.56 -25.70
N ASN A 5 35.48 -26.51 -25.06
CA ASN A 5 35.09 -26.97 -23.73
C ASN A 5 35.25 -25.85 -22.70
N LEU A 6 36.33 -25.05 -22.80
CA LEU A 6 36.54 -23.87 -21.96
C LEU A 6 35.43 -22.82 -22.14
N LEU A 7 35.01 -22.57 -23.38
CA LEU A 7 33.92 -21.63 -23.68
C LEU A 7 32.58 -22.11 -23.13
N ILE A 8 32.28 -23.42 -23.23
CA ILE A 8 31.07 -24.02 -22.66
C ILE A 8 31.03 -23.87 -21.13
N TYR A 9 32.13 -24.14 -20.43
CA TYR A 9 32.19 -23.96 -18.96
C TYR A 9 31.99 -22.50 -18.55
N LEU A 10 32.55 -21.55 -19.29
CA LEU A 10 32.36 -20.12 -19.03
C LEU A 10 30.89 -19.71 -19.19
N LEU A 11 30.23 -20.21 -20.22
CA LEU A 11 28.82 -19.90 -20.49
C LEU A 11 27.90 -20.44 -19.38
N ILE A 12 28.14 -21.67 -18.93
CA ILE A 12 27.41 -22.28 -17.81
C ILE A 12 27.61 -21.48 -16.53
N PHE A 13 28.84 -21.04 -16.24
CA PHE A 13 29.15 -20.23 -15.08
C PHE A 13 28.35 -18.91 -15.08
N VAL A 14 28.28 -18.22 -16.22
CA VAL A 14 27.51 -16.98 -16.36
C VAL A 14 26.02 -17.21 -16.12
N VAL A 15 25.46 -18.31 -16.64
CA VAL A 15 24.04 -18.65 -16.44
C VAL A 15 23.74 -18.93 -14.96
N ILE A 16 24.62 -19.68 -14.27
CA ILE A 16 24.48 -19.93 -12.83
C ILE A 16 24.54 -18.62 -12.05
N LEU A 17 25.47 -17.73 -12.39
CA LEU A 17 25.61 -16.43 -11.74
C LEU A 17 24.33 -15.60 -11.91
N LEU A 18 23.72 -15.59 -13.10
CA LEU A 18 22.43 -14.92 -13.33
C LEU A 18 21.30 -15.50 -12.48
N LEU A 19 21.21 -16.82 -12.36
CA LEU A 19 20.19 -17.47 -11.52
C LEU A 19 20.36 -17.11 -10.03
N VAL A 20 21.60 -17.01 -9.54
CA VAL A 20 21.89 -16.58 -8.17
C VAL A 20 21.45 -15.13 -7.94
N VAL A 21 21.70 -14.23 -8.89
CA VAL A 21 21.28 -12.82 -8.79
C VAL A 21 19.76 -12.70 -8.76
N VAL A 22 19.05 -13.41 -9.65
CA VAL A 22 17.58 -13.40 -9.69
C VAL A 22 17.00 -14.02 -8.41
N GLY A 23 17.58 -15.12 -7.92
CA GLY A 23 17.20 -15.74 -6.65
C GLY A 23 17.40 -14.81 -5.45
N ALA A 24 18.52 -14.09 -5.39
CA ALA A 24 18.79 -13.11 -4.34
C ALA A 24 17.82 -11.93 -4.37
N LEU A 25 17.48 -11.41 -5.56
CA LEU A 25 16.52 -10.31 -5.71
C LEU A 25 15.11 -10.73 -5.29
N THR A 26 14.64 -11.89 -5.74
CA THR A 26 13.32 -12.42 -5.35
C THR A 26 13.26 -12.72 -3.85
N PHE A 27 14.33 -13.29 -3.28
CA PHE A 27 14.44 -13.48 -1.83
C PHE A 27 14.46 -12.16 -1.07
N PHE A 28 15.17 -11.13 -1.56
CA PHE A 28 15.23 -9.81 -0.92
C PHE A 28 13.87 -9.11 -0.92
N ILE A 29 13.15 -9.16 -2.04
CA ILE A 29 11.78 -8.62 -2.15
C ILE A 29 10.84 -9.39 -1.21
N TYR A 30 10.91 -10.72 -1.19
CA TYR A 30 10.13 -11.54 -0.27
C TYR A 30 10.45 -11.22 1.20
N MET A 31 11.73 -11.02 1.52
CA MET A 31 12.18 -10.66 2.86
C MET A 31 11.70 -9.27 3.28
N GLN A 32 11.61 -8.30 2.36
CA GLN A 32 10.99 -7.00 2.62
C GLN A 32 9.49 -7.12 2.89
N TYR A 33 8.75 -7.85 2.05
CA TYR A 33 7.33 -8.10 2.25
C TYR A 33 7.04 -8.82 3.57
N SER A 34 7.88 -9.79 3.94
CA SER A 34 7.79 -10.50 5.22
C SER A 34 8.08 -9.58 6.41
N LYS A 35 8.99 -8.59 6.26
CA LYS A 35 9.25 -7.58 7.30
C LYS A 35 8.06 -6.63 7.51
N GLU A 36 7.27 -6.31 6.50
CA GLU A 36 6.09 -5.46 6.65
C GLU A 36 4.95 -6.17 7.40
N LYS A 37 4.80 -7.49 7.19
CA LYS A 37 3.90 -8.34 7.98
C LYS A 37 4.35 -8.49 9.45
N ASN A 38 5.66 -8.49 9.71
CA ASN A 38 6.21 -8.63 11.06
C ASN A 38 6.35 -7.28 11.81
N ASN A 39 6.44 -6.13 11.13
CA ASN A 39 6.61 -4.82 11.78
C ASN A 39 5.30 -4.07 12.05
N SER A 40 4.15 -4.60 11.63
CA SER A 40 2.84 -4.13 12.09
C SER A 40 2.36 -4.83 13.38
N SER A 41 3.18 -5.71 13.96
CA SER A 41 3.00 -6.22 15.32
C SER A 41 4.30 -6.07 16.11
N SER A 42 4.42 -4.96 16.84
CA SER A 42 5.39 -4.84 17.92
C SER A 42 4.76 -4.10 19.08
N LYS A 43 4.18 -4.90 19.99
CA LYS A 43 4.41 -4.93 21.46
C LYS A 43 3.42 -5.98 22.00
N THR A 44 3.85 -7.10 22.58
CA THR A 44 4.56 -7.13 23.87
C THR A 44 5.28 -8.48 24.09
N THR A 45 6.33 -8.39 24.87
CA THR A 45 7.48 -9.27 25.16
C THR A 45 7.19 -10.60 25.89
N ALA A 46 8.12 -11.55 25.67
CA ALA A 46 8.74 -12.49 26.64
C ALA A 46 8.40 -14.00 26.52
N THR A 47 9.33 -14.72 25.90
CA THR A 47 9.95 -16.02 26.25
C THR A 47 9.17 -17.04 27.09
N GLN A 48 8.84 -18.21 26.53
CA GLN A 48 9.40 -19.54 26.89
C GLN A 48 8.64 -20.67 26.17
N ALA A 49 9.27 -21.84 26.16
CA ALA A 49 9.01 -23.00 25.34
C ALA A 49 7.72 -23.80 25.67
N GLU A 50 7.41 -24.72 24.74
CA GLU A 50 6.73 -26.01 24.95
C GLU A 50 5.17 -26.06 24.91
N LYS A 51 4.67 -26.60 23.79
CA LYS A 51 3.61 -27.64 23.68
C LYS A 51 2.35 -27.47 24.54
N GLN A 52 1.23 -27.02 23.95
CA GLN A 52 -0.09 -27.71 23.99
C GLN A 52 -1.24 -26.87 23.40
N SER A 53 -2.17 -27.59 22.77
CA SER A 53 -3.57 -27.28 22.45
C SER A 53 -3.87 -25.97 21.71
N LEU A 54 -4.00 -26.09 20.38
CA LEU A 54 -4.80 -25.20 19.54
C LEU A 54 -6.20 -25.06 20.12
N ASN A 55 -6.44 -23.94 20.79
CA ASN A 55 -7.73 -23.56 21.33
C ASN A 55 -8.57 -23.01 20.18
N ILE A 56 -9.34 -23.88 19.51
CA ILE A 56 -10.20 -23.54 18.36
C ILE A 56 -11.16 -22.37 18.68
N LYS A 57 -11.43 -22.10 19.96
CA LYS A 57 -12.22 -20.95 20.42
C LYS A 57 -11.53 -19.60 20.18
N GLU A 58 -10.20 -19.52 20.30
CA GLU A 58 -9.45 -18.28 20.00
C GLU A 58 -9.43 -17.99 18.50
N ILE A 59 -9.30 -19.02 17.64
CA ILE A 59 -9.38 -18.88 16.18
C ILE A 59 -10.78 -18.39 15.76
N LEU A 60 -11.83 -18.83 16.46
CA LEU A 60 -13.21 -18.42 16.17
C LEU A 60 -13.48 -16.96 16.61
N GLU A 61 -12.88 -16.50 17.72
CA GLU A 61 -12.95 -15.10 18.14
C GLU A 61 -12.08 -14.19 17.27
N GLU A 62 -10.93 -14.66 16.80
CA GLU A 62 -10.07 -13.97 15.84
C GLU A 62 -10.77 -13.82 14.46
N SER A 63 -11.56 -14.82 14.05
CA SER A 63 -12.42 -14.72 12.86
C SER A 63 -13.59 -13.74 13.02
N LYS A 64 -14.02 -13.46 14.26
CA LYS A 64 -14.99 -12.40 14.56
C LYS A 64 -14.34 -11.01 14.50
N LEU A 65 -13.07 -10.85 14.89
CA LEU A 65 -12.34 -9.61 14.61
C LEU A 65 -12.06 -9.41 13.11
N GLN A 66 -11.89 -10.50 12.34
CA GLN A 66 -11.80 -10.45 10.87
C GLN A 66 -13.15 -10.17 10.18
N SER A 67 -14.25 -10.05 10.92
CA SER A 67 -15.58 -9.72 10.38
C SER A 67 -15.84 -8.21 10.28
N GLU A 68 -14.86 -7.36 10.63
CA GLU A 68 -14.98 -5.95 10.32
C GLU A 68 -14.85 -5.75 8.81
N LYS A 69 -16.01 -5.56 8.17
CA LYS A 69 -16.12 -5.30 6.74
C LYS A 69 -15.24 -4.10 6.39
N THR A 70 -14.27 -4.33 5.52
CA THR A 70 -13.50 -3.23 4.91
C THR A 70 -14.45 -2.43 4.03
N VAL A 71 -14.60 -1.15 4.33
CA VAL A 71 -15.54 -0.24 3.63
C VAL A 71 -14.84 0.46 2.47
N GLY A 72 -13.54 0.74 2.59
CA GLY A 72 -12.79 1.39 1.52
C GLY A 72 -11.39 1.84 1.96
N LEU A 73 -10.83 2.82 1.23
CA LEU A 73 -9.56 3.46 1.53
C LEU A 73 -9.81 4.93 1.90
N CYS A 74 -8.96 5.49 2.77
CA CYS A 74 -9.01 6.92 3.07
C CYS A 74 -8.59 7.76 1.85
N SER A 75 -9.39 8.76 1.48
CA SER A 75 -9.15 9.63 0.32
C SER A 75 -7.86 10.46 0.41
N ILE A 76 -7.33 10.69 1.62
CA ILE A 76 -6.07 11.42 1.85
C ILE A 76 -4.90 10.45 1.95
N CYS A 77 -4.87 9.60 2.98
CA CYS A 77 -3.71 8.74 3.27
C CYS A 77 -3.74 7.33 2.69
N GLU A 78 -4.80 6.96 1.98
CA GLU A 78 -4.96 5.66 1.31
C GLU A 78 -4.86 4.44 2.24
N LYS A 79 -5.01 4.65 3.56
CA LYS A 79 -5.13 3.57 4.54
C LYS A 79 -6.48 2.87 4.43
N THR A 80 -6.47 1.55 4.60
CA THR A 80 -7.68 0.72 4.69
C THR A 80 -8.57 1.15 5.85
N LEU A 81 -9.86 1.33 5.56
CA LEU A 81 -10.89 1.70 6.52
C LEU A 81 -11.81 0.51 6.78
N ILE A 82 -12.00 0.23 8.06
CA ILE A 82 -13.00 -0.71 8.60
C ILE A 82 -14.26 0.06 8.98
N GLU A 83 -15.40 -0.61 8.99
CA GLU A 83 -16.73 -0.02 9.26
C GLU A 83 -16.78 0.79 10.57
N SER A 84 -16.00 0.41 11.58
CA SER A 84 -15.94 1.10 12.89
C SER A 84 -15.08 2.38 12.91
N THR A 85 -14.24 2.63 11.90
CA THR A 85 -13.31 3.79 11.85
C THR A 85 -13.47 4.66 10.60
N HIS A 86 -14.49 4.36 9.81
CA HIS A 86 -14.86 5.06 8.59
C HIS A 86 -15.71 6.29 8.89
N TYR A 87 -15.38 7.40 8.23
CA TYR A 87 -16.19 8.61 8.19
C TYR A 87 -16.41 8.98 6.73
N GLU A 88 -17.66 9.25 6.36
CA GLU A 88 -18.03 9.63 5.00
C GLU A 88 -18.63 11.04 4.95
N ILE A 89 -18.13 11.84 4.02
CA ILE A 89 -18.63 13.18 3.69
C ILE A 89 -18.34 13.46 2.22
N ASP A 90 -19.28 14.04 1.49
CA ASP A 90 -19.14 14.37 0.06
C ASP A 90 -18.73 13.20 -0.84
N ASN A 91 -19.22 11.98 -0.54
CA ASN A 91 -18.83 10.71 -1.18
C ASN A 91 -17.33 10.37 -1.05
N LEU A 92 -16.64 10.96 -0.09
CA LEU A 92 -15.24 10.68 0.25
C LEU A 92 -15.17 9.95 1.58
N HIS A 93 -14.21 9.04 1.70
CA HIS A 93 -14.01 8.24 2.90
C HIS A 93 -12.75 8.69 3.62
N PHE A 94 -12.83 8.88 4.94
CA PHE A 94 -11.72 9.37 5.74
C PHE A 94 -11.50 8.52 6.99
N CYS A 95 -10.25 8.43 7.44
CA CYS A 95 -9.97 7.96 8.80
C CYS A 95 -10.23 9.10 9.80
N LYS A 96 -10.35 8.76 11.08
CA LYS A 96 -10.58 9.73 12.18
C LYS A 96 -9.65 10.95 12.16
N ASP A 97 -8.37 10.75 11.87
CA ASP A 97 -7.38 11.83 11.85
C ASP A 97 -7.61 12.78 10.66
N HIS A 98 -7.81 12.22 9.47
CA HIS A 98 -7.99 12.99 8.25
C HIS A 98 -9.39 13.60 8.12
N PHE A 99 -10.39 13.03 8.78
CA PHE A 99 -11.72 13.65 8.88
C PHE A 99 -11.67 14.97 9.67
N ASN A 100 -10.94 14.99 10.78
CA ASN A 100 -10.69 16.23 11.54
C ASN A 100 -9.89 17.25 10.73
N LEU A 101 -8.93 16.78 9.93
CA LEU A 101 -8.18 17.65 9.03
C LEU A 101 -9.09 18.24 7.95
N TYR A 102 -9.98 17.43 7.37
CA TYR A 102 -10.90 17.86 6.32
C TYR A 102 -11.85 18.96 6.81
N THR A 103 -12.43 18.78 7.99
CA THR A 103 -13.44 19.70 8.54
C THR A 103 -12.86 21.01 9.09
N LYS A 104 -11.58 21.04 9.44
CA LYS A 104 -10.94 22.23 10.05
C LYS A 104 -10.25 23.16 9.05
N ASN A 105 -9.98 22.68 7.84
CA ASN A 105 -9.25 23.43 6.83
C ASN A 105 -10.16 23.76 5.64
N GLU A 106 -9.84 24.85 4.97
CA GLU A 106 -10.42 25.15 3.67
C GLU A 106 -9.62 24.43 2.59
N TRP A 107 -10.34 23.88 1.62
CA TRP A 107 -9.77 23.11 0.53
C TRP A 107 -9.92 23.86 -0.78
N ILE A 108 -8.80 23.98 -1.50
CA ILE A 108 -8.77 24.67 -2.78
C ILE A 108 -8.40 23.71 -3.91
N PRO A 109 -9.08 23.77 -5.06
CA PRO A 109 -8.73 22.96 -6.21
C PRO A 109 -7.45 23.48 -6.87
N ILE A 110 -6.43 22.62 -6.99
CA ILE A 110 -5.17 22.96 -7.67
C ILE A 110 -5.21 22.56 -9.15
N THR A 111 -5.83 21.41 -9.44
CA THR A 111 -5.93 20.89 -10.79
C THR A 111 -7.32 20.30 -11.03
N ASN A 112 -7.79 20.47 -12.25
CA ASN A 112 -9.08 19.98 -12.71
C ASN A 112 -8.87 19.37 -14.09
N GLN A 113 -8.94 18.04 -14.17
CA GLN A 113 -8.87 17.33 -15.44
C GLN A 113 -10.16 16.58 -15.69
N ARG A 114 -10.65 16.68 -16.92
CA ARG A 114 -11.79 15.89 -17.36
C ARG A 114 -11.29 14.56 -17.91
N THR A 115 -11.69 13.46 -17.30
CA THR A 115 -11.50 12.13 -17.86
C THR A 115 -12.69 11.76 -18.74
N THR A 116 -12.41 11.08 -19.84
CA THR A 116 -13.41 10.45 -20.71
C THR A 116 -12.99 9.00 -20.94
N ALA A 117 -13.88 8.17 -21.46
CA ALA A 117 -13.53 6.78 -21.81
C ALA A 117 -12.35 6.70 -22.78
N ASP A 118 -12.18 7.72 -23.62
CA ASP A 118 -11.12 7.81 -24.62
C ASP A 118 -9.80 8.36 -24.06
N THR A 119 -9.79 8.88 -22.83
CA THR A 119 -8.60 9.52 -22.21
C THR A 119 -8.40 9.10 -20.74
N PRO A 120 -8.19 7.80 -20.45
CA PRO A 120 -7.95 7.31 -19.08
C PRO A 120 -6.64 7.83 -18.47
N GLU A 121 -5.67 8.24 -19.30
CA GLU A 121 -4.35 8.70 -18.87
C GLU A 121 -4.43 9.96 -18.00
N ALA A 122 -5.44 10.80 -18.23
CA ALA A 122 -5.68 11.99 -17.42
C ALA A 122 -6.02 11.66 -15.96
N GLY A 123 -6.64 10.52 -15.69
CA GLY A 123 -6.90 10.03 -14.33
C GLY A 123 -5.62 9.55 -13.64
N VAL A 124 -4.78 8.82 -14.39
CA VAL A 124 -3.46 8.37 -13.91
C VAL A 124 -2.57 9.55 -13.58
N TYR A 125 -2.59 10.60 -14.41
CA TYR A 125 -1.85 11.82 -14.17
C TYR A 125 -2.19 12.47 -12.82
N ILE A 126 -3.48 12.62 -12.50
CA ILE A 126 -3.90 13.23 -11.22
C ILE A 126 -3.48 12.37 -10.03
N TYR A 127 -3.61 11.05 -10.14
CA TYR A 127 -3.17 10.15 -9.08
C TYR A 127 -1.67 10.25 -8.82
N ASN A 128 -0.86 10.23 -9.89
CA ASN A 128 0.59 10.42 -9.78
C ASN A 128 0.95 11.79 -9.22
N PHE A 129 0.23 12.84 -9.63
CA PHE A 129 0.42 14.19 -9.10
C PHE A 129 0.12 14.29 -7.60
N LYS A 130 -0.96 13.65 -7.13
CA LYS A 130 -1.26 13.50 -5.68
C LYS A 130 -0.11 12.82 -4.95
N LYS A 131 0.36 11.68 -5.50
CA LYS A 131 1.45 10.91 -4.89
C LYS A 131 2.74 11.72 -4.80
N GLU A 132 3.09 12.45 -5.84
CA GLU A 132 4.25 13.33 -5.85
C GLU A 132 4.15 14.45 -4.81
N LEU A 133 2.97 15.07 -4.65
CA LEU A 133 2.75 16.10 -3.62
C LEU A 133 2.92 15.50 -2.21
N TRP A 134 2.35 14.33 -1.97
CA TRP A 134 2.51 13.64 -0.69
C TRP A 134 3.96 13.28 -0.38
N GLU A 135 4.72 12.81 -1.38
CA GLU A 135 6.13 12.45 -1.22
C GLU A 135 7.04 13.68 -1.02
N LYS A 136 6.78 14.77 -1.74
CA LYS A 136 7.63 15.98 -1.74
C LYS A 136 7.33 16.94 -0.59
N SER A 137 6.06 17.31 -0.41
CA SER A 137 5.65 18.35 0.55
C SER A 137 4.92 17.79 1.76
N LYS A 138 4.53 16.50 1.74
CA LYS A 138 3.61 15.89 2.74
C LYS A 138 2.31 16.68 2.89
N GLU A 139 1.93 17.39 1.83
CA GLU A 139 0.70 18.18 1.83
C GLU A 139 -0.49 17.24 1.69
N PRO A 140 -1.44 17.29 2.64
CA PRO A 140 -2.63 16.49 2.57
C PRO A 140 -3.48 16.95 1.39
N CYS A 141 -3.79 15.99 0.52
CA CYS A 141 -4.57 16.21 -0.68
C CYS A 141 -5.56 15.07 -0.91
N TYR A 142 -6.68 15.36 -1.54
CA TYR A 142 -7.67 14.37 -1.93
C TYR A 142 -8.21 14.62 -3.33
N ILE A 143 -8.65 13.55 -3.99
CA ILE A 143 -9.23 13.58 -5.32
C ILE A 143 -10.75 13.48 -5.17
N GLN A 144 -11.47 14.44 -5.75
CA GLN A 144 -12.92 14.45 -5.82
C GLN A 144 -13.37 14.09 -7.24
N CYS A 145 -14.23 13.09 -7.34
CA CYS A 145 -14.78 12.57 -8.59
C CYS A 145 -16.24 12.97 -8.72
N GLU A 146 -16.51 14.15 -9.27
CA GLU A 146 -17.87 14.54 -9.67
C GLU A 146 -17.99 14.48 -11.21
N SER A 147 -18.15 15.63 -11.87
CA SER A 147 -18.18 15.76 -13.33
C SER A 147 -16.78 15.82 -13.97
N LYS A 148 -15.77 16.13 -13.15
CA LYS A 148 -14.34 16.16 -13.49
C LYS A 148 -13.56 15.70 -12.27
N LEU A 149 -12.34 15.24 -12.48
CA LEU A 149 -11.44 14.90 -11.40
C LEU A 149 -10.74 16.18 -10.91
N MET A 150 -10.93 16.50 -9.64
CA MET A 150 -10.32 17.65 -8.99
C MET A 150 -9.40 17.21 -7.86
N LEU A 151 -8.15 17.69 -7.85
CA LEU A 151 -7.26 17.53 -6.70
C LEU A 151 -7.33 18.78 -5.84
N GLN A 152 -7.58 18.59 -4.55
CA GLN A 152 -7.61 19.69 -3.58
C GLN A 152 -6.50 19.54 -2.54
N ILE A 153 -5.95 20.67 -2.08
CA ILE A 153 -5.04 20.75 -0.92
C ILE A 153 -5.63 21.63 0.18
N THR A 154 -5.16 21.40 1.40
CA THR A 154 -5.40 22.32 2.52
C THR A 154 -4.61 23.60 2.35
N ARG A 155 -5.20 24.74 2.73
CA ARG A 155 -4.49 26.01 2.90
C ARG A 155 -4.48 26.46 4.36
#